data_AF-F4WMV0-F1
#
_entry.id   AF-F4WMV0-F1
#
_cell.length_a   1.000
_cell.length_b   1.000
_cell.length_c   1.000
_cell.angle_alpha   90.00
_cell.angle_beta   90.00
_cell.angle_gamma   90.00
#
_symmetry.space_group_name_H-M   'P 1'
#
loop_
_entity.id
_entity.type
_entity.pdbx_description
1 polymer ?
#
loop_
_entity_poly.entity_id
_entity_poly.type
_entity_poly.pdbx_seq_one_letter_code
_entity_poly.pdbx_strand_id
1 'polypeptide(L)'
;MIKANNLYIFAKWKKNEFHAVIKYLHMKCLTPKEIKVKLDNIHITSAPAFATVYNWVNEFKRGRTSTCDAPRDVQLRLLRQKSSIKSNHRYCFEWRVKVRELVEATGISHSTVISILHEQLSMKKLSARWVPRLLTVDHKRDHNARVHTCSAPMAKFNEFRYELLPHPTYSRFSSDYFLFPNLKKWFRGKRFTIREQLIAEMEAYFEGLHKSYYLKKLENC
;
A
#
# COMPACT_ATOMS: atom_id res chain seq x y z
N MET A 1 46.72 -9.23 41.29
CA MET A 1 45.69 -10.03 40.59
C MET A 1 44.35 -9.31 40.68
N ILE A 2 44.09 -8.42 39.72
CA ILE A 2 42.79 -7.74 39.58
C ILE A 2 41.92 -8.71 38.77
N LYS A 3 40.88 -9.27 39.40
CA LYS A 3 39.91 -10.09 38.68
C LYS A 3 39.14 -9.18 37.72
N ALA A 4 39.47 -9.27 36.44
CA ALA A 4 38.56 -8.94 35.37
C ALA A 4 37.28 -9.76 35.56
N ASN A 5 36.11 -9.11 35.55
CA ASN A 5 34.82 -9.65 35.09
C ASN A 5 33.69 -8.65 35.37
N ASN A 6 33.35 -7.84 34.37
CA ASN A 6 32.04 -7.88 33.71
C ASN A 6 31.85 -6.61 32.89
N LEU A 7 32.43 -6.61 31.69
CA LEU A 7 31.80 -5.93 30.57
C LEU A 7 30.49 -6.67 30.25
N TYR A 8 29.38 -6.23 30.86
CA TYR A 8 28.05 -6.51 30.31
C TYR A 8 27.33 -5.18 30.17
N ILE A 9 27.41 -4.68 28.94
CA ILE A 9 26.47 -3.82 28.23
C ILE A 9 25.17 -3.64 29.03
N PHE A 10 24.93 -2.42 29.54
CA PHE A 10 23.62 -2.01 30.07
C PHE A 10 22.59 -2.05 28.95
N ALA A 11 22.10 -3.24 28.61
CA ALA A 11 20.90 -3.41 27.81
C ALA A 11 19.76 -2.80 28.63
N LYS A 12 19.19 -1.70 28.15
CA LYS A 12 18.03 -1.06 28.80
C LYS A 12 16.82 -1.97 28.60
N TRP A 13 16.48 -2.72 29.64
CA TRP A 13 15.34 -3.63 29.61
C TRP A 13 14.04 -2.87 29.36
N LYS A 14 13.19 -3.43 28.51
CA LYS A 14 11.83 -2.92 28.28
C LYS A 14 10.93 -3.34 29.45
N LYS A 15 9.94 -2.52 29.78
CA LYS A 15 8.99 -2.79 30.88
C LYS A 15 8.37 -4.20 30.82
N ASN A 16 8.02 -4.67 29.62
CA ASN A 16 7.42 -5.99 29.42
C ASN A 16 8.37 -7.15 29.80
N GLU A 17 9.68 -6.95 29.70
CA GLU A 17 10.68 -7.96 30.06
C GLU A 17 10.74 -8.13 31.59
N PHE A 18 10.64 -7.04 32.34
CA PHE A 18 10.49 -7.09 33.80
C PHE A 18 9.20 -7.82 34.21
N HIS A 19 8.08 -7.58 33.53
CA HIS A 19 6.83 -8.28 33.82
C HIS A 19 6.93 -9.80 33.57
N ALA A 20 7.68 -10.21 32.53
CA ALA A 20 7.95 -11.62 32.26
C ALA A 20 8.79 -12.30 33.36
N VAL A 21 9.81 -11.61 33.87
CA VAL A 21 10.63 -12.11 34.99
C VAL A 21 9.80 -12.19 36.26
N ILE A 22 8.97 -11.19 36.56
CA ILE A 22 8.05 -11.21 37.71
C ILE A 22 7.10 -12.40 37.59
N LYS A 23 6.55 -12.67 36.40
CA LYS A 23 5.67 -13.83 36.16
C LYS A 23 6.38 -15.15 36.45
N TYR A 24 7.60 -15.32 35.94
CA TYR A 24 8.41 -16.52 36.18
C TYR A 24 8.73 -16.72 37.66
N LEU A 25 9.14 -15.66 38.36
CA LEU A 25 9.46 -15.73 39.79
C LEU A 25 8.22 -15.98 40.64
N HIS A 26 7.06 -15.45 40.23
CA HIS A 26 5.78 -15.76 40.87
C HIS A 26 5.38 -17.24 40.68
N MET A 27 5.60 -17.81 39.49
CA MET A 27 5.38 -19.26 39.25
C MET A 27 6.31 -20.14 40.10
N LYS A 28 7.47 -19.64 40.50
CA LYS A 28 8.37 -20.29 41.47
C LYS A 28 7.93 -20.10 42.94
N CYS A 29 6.73 -19.60 43.19
CA CYS A 29 6.15 -19.37 44.51
C CYS A 29 6.91 -18.38 45.41
N LEU A 30 7.69 -17.46 44.83
CA LEU A 30 8.42 -16.44 45.58
C LEU A 30 7.49 -15.31 46.03
N THR A 31 7.78 -14.73 47.20
CA THR A 31 7.01 -13.60 47.72
C THR A 31 7.40 -12.30 47.00
N PRO A 32 6.51 -11.29 46.89
CA PRO A 32 6.84 -10.02 46.23
C PRO A 32 8.11 -9.33 46.78
N LYS A 33 8.41 -9.52 48.07
CA LYS A 33 9.60 -8.99 48.74
C LYS A 33 10.87 -9.67 48.22
N GLU A 34 10.87 -11.00 48.15
CA GLU A 34 11.98 -11.78 47.59
C GLU A 34 12.20 -11.50 46.10
N ILE A 35 11.12 -11.30 45.35
CA ILE A 35 11.18 -10.92 43.93
C ILE A 35 11.87 -9.57 43.77
N LYS A 36 11.53 -8.59 44.61
CA LYS A 36 12.16 -7.26 44.59
C LYS A 36 13.66 -7.34 44.90
N VAL A 37 14.05 -8.07 45.95
CA VAL A 37 15.46 -8.27 46.31
C VAL A 37 16.23 -8.93 45.16
N LYS A 38 15.66 -9.94 44.50
CA LYS A 38 16.28 -10.58 43.33
C LYS A 38 16.42 -9.63 42.14
N LEU A 39 15.40 -8.81 41.88
CA LEU A 39 15.46 -7.80 40.81
C LEU A 39 16.49 -6.70 41.10
N ASP A 40 16.63 -6.28 42.36
CA ASP A 40 17.60 -5.27 42.78
C ASP A 40 19.04 -5.78 42.73
N ASN A 41 19.27 -7.05 43.10
CA ASN A 41 20.57 -7.70 43.00
C ASN A 41 21.06 -7.81 41.54
N ILE A 42 20.15 -7.99 40.59
CA ILE A 42 20.48 -8.14 39.16
C ILE A 42 20.55 -6.75 38.48
N HIS A 43 19.65 -5.82 38.83
CA HIS A 43 19.47 -4.55 38.13
C HIS A 43 19.29 -3.35 39.07
N ILE A 44 20.32 -3.03 39.85
CA ILE A 44 20.33 -1.94 40.86
C ILE A 44 19.71 -0.62 40.34
N THR A 45 20.04 -0.19 39.11
CA THR A 45 19.62 1.12 38.58
C THR A 45 18.33 1.09 37.75
N SER A 46 17.94 -0.07 37.23
CA SER A 46 16.80 -0.21 36.30
C SER A 46 15.64 -1.02 36.88
N ALA A 47 15.75 -1.48 38.13
CA ALA A 47 14.75 -2.30 38.77
C ALA A 47 13.42 -1.55 38.96
N PRO A 48 12.28 -2.20 38.73
CA PRO A 48 10.96 -1.61 38.97
C PRO A 48 10.77 -1.32 40.47
N ALA A 49 9.97 -0.29 40.77
CA ALA A 49 9.57 0.01 42.13
C ALA A 49 8.81 -1.18 42.76
N PHE A 50 8.89 -1.32 44.08
CA PHE A 50 8.22 -2.40 44.80
C PHE A 50 6.71 -2.44 44.52
N ALA A 51 6.06 -1.26 44.45
CA ALA A 51 4.64 -1.15 44.10
C ALA A 51 4.30 -1.78 42.73
N THR A 52 5.18 -1.60 41.74
CA THR A 52 5.02 -2.22 40.41
C THR A 52 5.10 -3.75 40.51
N VAL A 53 6.09 -4.26 41.24
CA VAL A 53 6.24 -5.71 41.48
C VAL A 53 5.00 -6.28 42.18
N TYR A 54 4.55 -5.61 43.23
CA TYR A 54 3.37 -6.00 44.01
C TYR A 54 2.10 -6.03 43.16
N ASN A 55 1.84 -4.97 42.39
CA ASN A 55 0.68 -4.87 41.51
C ASN A 55 0.68 -5.97 40.44
N TRP A 56 1.84 -6.25 39.82
CA TRP A 56 1.95 -7.32 38.82
C TRP A 56 1.76 -8.70 39.42
N VAL A 57 2.33 -8.99 40.60
CA VAL A 57 2.07 -10.25 41.30
C VAL A 57 0.58 -10.41 41.61
N ASN A 58 -0.11 -9.34 42.02
CA ASN A 58 -1.56 -9.38 42.25
C ASN A 58 -2.35 -9.60 40.96
N GLU A 59 -1.95 -9.00 39.84
CA GLU A 59 -2.58 -9.26 38.54
C GLU A 59 -2.37 -10.71 38.07
N PHE A 60 -1.20 -11.30 38.33
CA PHE A 60 -0.96 -12.73 38.05
C PHE A 60 -1.79 -13.64 38.96
N LYS A 61 -1.94 -13.29 40.24
CA LYS A 61 -2.87 -13.98 41.17
C LYS A 61 -4.33 -13.90 40.72
N ARG A 62 -4.72 -12.80 40.06
CA ARG A 62 -6.04 -12.62 39.43
C ARG A 62 -6.20 -13.39 38.11
N GLY A 63 -5.21 -14.19 37.70
CA GLY A 63 -5.27 -15.03 36.52
C GLY A 63 -4.84 -14.36 35.21
N ARG A 64 -4.25 -13.16 35.25
CA ARG A 64 -3.71 -12.53 34.04
C ARG A 64 -2.52 -13.34 33.53
N THR A 65 -2.48 -13.65 32.22
CA THR A 65 -1.36 -14.38 31.60
C THR A 65 -0.47 -13.48 30.73
N SER A 66 -0.95 -12.30 30.34
CA SER A 66 -0.20 -11.33 29.52
C SER A 66 0.82 -10.54 30.34
N THR A 67 1.99 -10.29 29.74
CA THR A 67 3.08 -9.46 30.29
C THR A 67 3.07 -8.02 29.75
N CYS A 68 2.17 -7.71 28.81
CA CYS A 68 2.02 -6.38 28.23
C CYS A 68 1.05 -5.52 29.05
N ASP A 69 1.29 -4.20 29.05
CA ASP A 69 0.34 -3.23 29.59
C ASP A 69 -1.02 -3.33 28.88
N ALA A 70 -2.09 -3.14 29.63
CA ALA A 70 -3.42 -3.03 29.03
C ALA A 70 -3.49 -1.79 28.11
N PRO A 71 -4.23 -1.86 26.98
CA PRO A 71 -4.40 -0.70 26.12
C PRO A 71 -5.02 0.45 26.92
N ARG A 72 -4.39 1.63 26.87
CA ARG A 72 -4.92 2.83 27.53
C ARG A 72 -6.22 3.25 26.85
N ASP A 73 -7.07 3.97 27.57
CA ASP A 73 -8.42 4.31 27.11
C ASP A 73 -8.44 5.06 25.75
N VAL A 74 -7.40 5.88 25.51
CA VAL A 74 -7.17 6.55 24.21
C VAL A 74 -6.88 5.55 23.08
N GLN A 75 -6.11 4.50 23.35
CA GLN A 75 -5.80 3.44 22.40
C GLN A 75 -7.06 2.64 22.06
N LEU A 76 -7.89 2.34 23.07
CA LEU A 76 -9.16 1.64 22.88
C LEU A 76 -10.12 2.46 22.04
N ARG A 77 -10.16 3.79 22.23
CA ARG A 77 -10.96 4.71 21.42
C ARG A 77 -10.57 4.66 19.95
N LEU A 78 -9.27 4.71 19.64
CA LEU A 78 -8.77 4.61 18.27
C LEU A 78 -9.05 3.24 17.64
N LEU A 79 -8.89 2.15 18.40
CA LEU A 79 -9.21 0.79 17.93
C LEU A 79 -10.70 0.64 17.63
N ARG A 80 -11.58 1.17 18.49
CA ARG A 80 -13.04 1.20 18.26
C ARG A 80 -13.40 2.01 17.03
N GLN A 81 -12.82 3.20 16.86
CA GLN A 81 -13.05 4.04 15.68
C GLN A 81 -12.56 3.37 14.40
N LYS A 82 -11.39 2.72 14.44
CA LYS A 82 -10.84 1.93 13.34
C LYS A 82 -11.76 0.77 12.97
N SER A 83 -12.26 0.02 13.96
CA SER A 83 -13.20 -1.08 13.70
C SER A 83 -14.49 -0.57 13.10
N SER A 84 -15.04 0.54 13.60
CA SER A 84 -16.29 1.13 13.08
C SER A 84 -16.16 1.60 11.62
N ILE A 85 -15.03 2.20 11.25
CA ILE A 85 -14.76 2.59 9.85
C ILE A 85 -14.61 1.35 8.96
N LYS A 86 -13.92 0.31 9.45
CA LYS A 86 -13.68 -0.92 8.67
C LYS A 86 -14.94 -1.78 8.51
N SER A 87 -15.84 -1.80 9.48
CA SER A 87 -17.10 -2.54 9.42
C SER A 87 -18.18 -1.86 8.60
N ASN A 88 -18.00 -0.59 8.23
CA ASN A 88 -18.94 0.12 7.36
C ASN A 88 -18.88 -0.45 5.94
N HIS A 89 -19.92 -1.21 5.56
CA HIS A 89 -20.09 -1.87 4.26
C HIS A 89 -19.88 -0.92 3.06
N ARG A 90 -20.28 0.36 3.21
CA ARG A 90 -20.11 1.40 2.18
C ARG A 90 -18.65 1.60 1.78
N TYR A 91 -17.72 1.52 2.73
CA TYR A 91 -16.29 1.63 2.46
C TYR A 91 -15.71 0.36 1.80
N CYS A 92 -16.23 -0.82 2.13
CA CYS A 92 -15.78 -2.08 1.53
C CYS A 92 -16.15 -2.21 0.05
N PHE A 93 -17.27 -1.62 -0.38
CA PHE A 93 -17.77 -1.75 -1.76
C PHE A 93 -17.60 -0.49 -2.61
N GLU A 94 -17.59 0.70 -2.02
CA GLU A 94 -17.41 1.96 -2.75
C GLU A 94 -16.05 2.58 -2.44
N TRP A 95 -15.07 2.37 -3.32
CA TRP A 95 -13.74 2.96 -3.21
C TRP A 95 -13.70 4.50 -3.43
N ARG A 96 -14.87 5.14 -3.58
CA ARG A 96 -15.05 6.57 -3.92
C ARG A 96 -15.79 7.39 -2.85
N VAL A 97 -15.77 6.95 -1.61
CA VAL A 97 -16.45 7.67 -0.52
C VAL A 97 -15.68 8.95 -0.14
N LYS A 98 -16.41 10.06 0.06
CA LYS A 98 -15.83 11.33 0.53
C LYS A 98 -15.59 11.28 2.04
N VAL A 99 -14.53 11.92 2.51
CA VAL A 99 -14.23 12.02 3.96
C VAL A 99 -15.41 12.64 4.74
N ARG A 100 -16.12 13.62 4.16
CA ARG A 100 -17.31 14.22 4.78
C ARG A 100 -18.45 13.22 5.01
N GLU A 101 -18.69 12.34 4.04
CA GLU A 101 -19.71 11.27 4.17
C GLU A 101 -19.32 10.25 5.24
N LEU A 102 -18.01 9.98 5.41
CA LEU A 102 -17.51 9.13 6.49
C LEU A 102 -17.69 9.78 7.87
N VAL A 103 -17.44 11.08 7.98
CA VAL A 103 -17.68 11.84 9.22
C VAL A 103 -19.15 11.78 9.61
N GLU A 104 -20.06 12.00 8.66
CA GLU A 104 -21.51 11.93 8.88
C GLU A 104 -21.97 10.51 9.27
N ALA A 105 -21.42 9.47 8.63
CA ALA A 105 -21.80 8.09 8.90
C ALA A 105 -21.21 7.53 10.22
N THR A 106 -20.07 8.04 10.68
CA THR A 106 -19.36 7.50 11.85
C THR A 106 -19.39 8.40 13.09
N GLY A 107 -19.75 9.68 12.93
CA GLY A 107 -19.70 10.68 14.00
C GLY A 107 -18.29 11.02 14.47
N ILE A 108 -17.25 10.60 13.74
CA ILE A 108 -15.84 10.85 14.07
C ILE A 108 -15.41 12.18 13.46
N SER A 109 -14.56 12.93 14.15
CA SER A 109 -14.03 14.20 13.63
C SER A 109 -13.22 14.00 12.34
N HIS A 110 -13.27 15.01 11.47
CA HIS A 110 -12.63 14.97 10.15
C HIS A 110 -11.12 14.66 10.21
N SER A 111 -10.39 15.24 11.16
CA SER A 111 -8.96 15.00 11.35
C SER A 111 -8.67 13.56 11.76
N THR A 112 -9.49 12.98 12.64
CA THR A 112 -9.33 11.60 13.09
C THR A 112 -9.66 10.61 11.98
N VAL A 113 -10.66 10.88 11.13
CA VAL A 113 -10.94 10.05 9.95
C VAL A 113 -9.73 10.03 9.01
N ILE A 114 -9.11 11.18 8.73
CA ILE A 114 -7.89 11.26 7.90
C ILE A 114 -6.74 10.46 8.53
N SER A 115 -6.47 10.65 9.82
CA SER A 115 -5.40 9.93 10.53
C SER A 115 -5.64 8.41 10.52
N ILE A 116 -6.89 7.95 10.74
CA ILE A 116 -7.21 6.52 10.66
C ILE A 116 -7.01 5.98 9.24
N LEU A 117 -7.45 6.70 8.20
CA LEU A 117 -7.28 6.28 6.81
C LEU A 117 -5.80 6.16 6.44
N HIS A 118 -4.98 7.16 6.78
CA HIS A 118 -3.58 7.20 6.37
C HIS A 118 -2.63 6.41 7.27
N GLU A 119 -2.78 6.48 8.60
CA GLU A 119 -1.83 5.88 9.55
C GLU A 119 -2.25 4.48 9.98
N GLN A 120 -3.55 4.24 10.19
CA GLN A 120 -4.04 2.97 10.75
C GLN A 120 -4.43 1.96 9.68
N LEU A 121 -4.93 2.43 8.54
CA LEU A 121 -5.35 1.61 7.40
C LEU A 121 -4.37 1.70 6.22
N SER A 122 -3.36 2.56 6.30
CA SER A 122 -2.31 2.74 5.28
C SER A 122 -2.87 3.03 3.88
N MET A 123 -4.01 3.71 3.79
CA MET A 123 -4.64 4.01 2.52
C MET A 123 -3.98 5.19 1.82
N LYS A 124 -4.02 5.14 0.49
CA LYS A 124 -3.61 6.23 -0.38
C LYS A 124 -4.79 6.67 -1.24
N LYS A 125 -4.95 7.98 -1.39
CA LYS A 125 -5.90 8.54 -2.35
C LYS A 125 -5.37 8.27 -3.75
N LEU A 126 -6.12 7.48 -4.51
CA LEU A 126 -5.84 7.22 -5.92
C LEU A 126 -6.87 7.97 -6.77
N SER A 127 -6.41 8.56 -7.88
CA SER A 127 -7.31 9.06 -8.92
C SER A 127 -7.68 7.93 -9.87
N ALA A 128 -8.94 7.88 -10.26
CA ALA A 128 -9.40 6.98 -11.31
C ALA A 128 -8.67 7.33 -12.62
N ARG A 129 -8.24 6.31 -13.37
CA ARG A 129 -7.77 6.53 -14.75
C ARG A 129 -8.97 6.84 -15.63
N TRP A 130 -8.82 7.81 -16.54
CA TRP A 130 -9.86 8.11 -17.51
C TRP A 130 -10.02 6.93 -18.47
N VAL A 131 -11.20 6.32 -18.48
CA VAL A 131 -11.55 5.23 -19.39
C VAL A 131 -12.41 5.83 -20.51
N PRO A 132 -11.98 5.71 -21.78
CA PRO A 132 -12.75 6.24 -22.90
C PRO A 132 -14.06 5.45 -23.05
N ARG A 133 -15.17 6.11 -22.70
CA ARG A 133 -16.58 5.70 -22.87
C ARG A 133 -17.08 4.48 -22.08
N LEU A 134 -18.35 4.57 -21.68
CA LEU A 134 -19.21 3.43 -21.39
C LEU A 134 -19.76 2.93 -22.74
N LEU A 135 -19.40 1.72 -23.15
CA LEU A 135 -19.76 1.21 -24.48
C LEU A 135 -21.16 0.58 -24.47
N THR A 136 -22.07 1.12 -25.28
CA THR A 136 -23.33 0.45 -25.64
C THR A 136 -23.08 -0.68 -26.64
N VAL A 137 -24.01 -1.62 -26.76
CA VAL A 137 -23.88 -2.81 -27.62
C VAL A 137 -23.65 -2.44 -29.09
N ASP A 138 -24.29 -1.37 -29.58
CA ASP A 138 -24.16 -0.93 -30.96
C ASP A 138 -22.82 -0.27 -31.25
N HIS A 139 -22.30 0.49 -30.27
CA HIS A 139 -20.95 1.03 -30.34
C HIS A 139 -19.98 -0.12 -30.59
N LYS A 140 -20.04 -1.21 -29.80
CA LYS A 140 -19.20 -2.41 -29.92
C LYS A 140 -19.14 -3.06 -31.30
N ARG A 141 -19.94 -2.70 -32.31
CA ARG A 141 -19.84 -3.30 -33.65
C ARG A 141 -19.01 -2.48 -34.65
N ASP A 142 -18.81 -1.19 -34.40
CA ASP A 142 -18.50 -0.21 -35.47
C ASP A 142 -17.12 0.49 -35.37
N HIS A 143 -16.14 -0.06 -34.63
CA HIS A 143 -14.90 0.68 -34.33
C HIS A 143 -13.68 0.37 -35.20
N ASN A 144 -13.78 -0.55 -36.15
CA ASN A 144 -12.79 -0.62 -37.23
C ASN A 144 -13.02 0.63 -38.09
N ALA A 145 -12.02 1.52 -38.17
CA ALA A 145 -12.19 2.75 -38.93
C ALA A 145 -12.68 2.37 -40.33
N ARG A 146 -13.81 2.94 -40.77
CA ARG A 146 -14.50 2.51 -42.00
C ARG A 146 -13.57 2.44 -43.21
N VAL A 147 -12.58 3.34 -43.25
CA VAL A 147 -11.52 3.38 -44.25
C VAL A 147 -10.70 2.09 -44.35
N HIS A 148 -10.54 1.32 -43.28
CA HIS A 148 -9.83 0.04 -43.26
C HIS A 148 -10.70 -1.16 -43.67
N THR A 149 -12.02 -0.99 -43.77
CA THR A 149 -12.98 -2.03 -44.18
C THR A 149 -13.60 -1.76 -45.54
N CYS A 150 -13.26 -0.66 -46.20
CA CYS A 150 -13.74 -0.31 -47.53
C CYS A 150 -13.14 -1.20 -48.64
N SER A 151 -13.87 -1.33 -49.75
CA SER A 151 -13.49 -2.20 -50.88
C SER A 151 -12.12 -1.88 -51.48
N ALA A 152 -11.75 -0.60 -51.62
CA ALA A 152 -10.50 -0.20 -52.27
C ALA A 152 -9.23 -0.66 -51.51
N PRO A 153 -9.07 -0.35 -50.20
CA PRO A 153 -7.93 -0.87 -49.43
C PRO A 153 -7.97 -2.39 -49.27
N MET A 154 -9.15 -3.01 -49.14
CA MET A 154 -9.26 -4.48 -49.06
C MET A 154 -8.83 -5.17 -50.36
N ALA A 155 -9.16 -4.58 -51.53
CA ALA A 155 -8.70 -5.09 -52.81
C ALA A 155 -7.16 -5.06 -52.89
N LYS A 156 -6.53 -3.96 -52.46
CA LYS A 156 -5.07 -3.83 -52.43
C LYS A 156 -4.42 -4.78 -51.41
N PHE A 157 -5.05 -4.96 -50.25
CA PHE A 157 -4.61 -5.89 -49.22
C PHE A 157 -4.58 -7.34 -49.72
N ASN A 158 -5.62 -7.74 -50.45
CA ASN A 158 -5.71 -9.04 -51.11
C ASN A 158 -4.70 -9.20 -52.25
N GLU A 159 -4.46 -8.15 -53.05
CA GLU A 159 -3.44 -8.14 -54.09
C GLU A 159 -2.04 -8.42 -53.52
N PHE A 160 -1.72 -7.80 -52.38
CA PHE A 160 -0.46 -8.03 -51.66
C PHE A 160 -0.43 -9.32 -50.83
N ARG A 161 -1.53 -10.10 -50.81
CA ARG A 161 -1.67 -11.37 -50.07
C ARG A 161 -1.39 -11.24 -48.57
N TYR A 162 -1.75 -10.11 -47.96
CA TYR A 162 -1.70 -9.98 -46.52
C TYR A 162 -2.84 -10.76 -45.86
N GLU A 163 -2.60 -11.29 -44.65
CA GLU A 163 -3.63 -11.92 -43.83
C GLU A 163 -4.22 -10.89 -42.85
N LEU A 164 -5.54 -10.74 -42.86
CA LEU A 164 -6.23 -9.80 -41.97
C LEU A 164 -6.48 -10.49 -40.63
N LEU A 165 -5.72 -10.09 -39.61
CA LEU A 165 -5.93 -10.57 -38.25
C LEU A 165 -7.23 -10.00 -37.66
N PRO A 166 -8.07 -10.83 -37.01
CA PRO A 166 -9.28 -10.36 -36.37
C PRO A 166 -8.93 -9.45 -35.18
N HIS A 167 -9.28 -8.18 -35.27
CA HIS A 167 -9.10 -7.22 -34.17
C HIS A 167 -10.43 -7.01 -33.42
N PRO A 168 -10.48 -7.26 -32.10
CA PRO A 168 -11.70 -7.05 -31.34
C PRO A 168 -12.08 -5.57 -31.31
N THR A 169 -13.37 -5.33 -31.49
CA THR A 169 -13.97 -4.00 -31.41
C THR A 169 -13.67 -3.32 -30.07
N TYR A 170 -13.19 -2.08 -30.10
CA TYR A 170 -12.73 -1.28 -28.93
C TYR A 170 -11.51 -1.81 -28.19
N SER A 171 -10.82 -2.82 -28.74
CA SER A 171 -9.47 -3.07 -28.30
C SER A 171 -8.57 -1.97 -28.86
N ARG A 172 -7.69 -1.46 -28.00
CA ARG A 172 -6.62 -0.57 -28.43
C ARG A 172 -5.55 -1.43 -29.10
N PHE A 173 -4.96 -0.95 -30.18
CA PHE A 173 -3.88 -1.69 -30.83
C PHE A 173 -2.64 -1.74 -29.93
N SER A 174 -1.74 -2.69 -30.15
CA SER A 174 -0.46 -2.78 -29.44
C SER A 174 0.32 -1.46 -29.46
N SER A 175 0.24 -0.71 -30.57
CA SER A 175 0.79 0.63 -30.72
C SER A 175 0.19 1.67 -29.75
N ASP A 176 -1.10 1.59 -29.44
CA ASP A 176 -1.81 2.49 -28.52
C ASP A 176 -1.40 2.30 -27.05
N TYR A 177 -1.00 1.10 -26.67
CA TYR A 177 -0.52 0.82 -25.31
C TYR A 177 0.95 1.19 -25.11
N PHE A 178 1.77 1.01 -26.14
CA PHE A 178 3.22 1.02 -25.94
C PHE A 178 3.98 2.03 -26.79
N LEU A 179 3.55 2.34 -28.02
CA LEU A 179 4.26 3.26 -28.90
C LEU A 179 3.83 4.70 -28.62
N PHE A 180 2.54 5.00 -28.79
CA PHE A 180 2.03 6.36 -28.69
C PHE A 180 2.18 6.98 -27.29
N PRO A 181 2.04 6.27 -26.16
CA PRO A 181 2.30 6.87 -24.86
C PRO A 181 3.75 7.30 -24.66
N ASN A 182 4.71 6.56 -25.21
CA ASN A 182 6.13 6.91 -25.12
C ASN A 182 6.51 8.02 -26.11
N LEU A 183 5.93 8.01 -27.30
CA LEU A 183 6.06 9.11 -28.26
C LEU A 183 5.47 10.41 -27.68
N LYS A 184 4.32 10.36 -27.02
CA LYS A 184 3.74 11.53 -26.34
C LYS A 184 4.62 12.04 -25.20
N LYS A 185 5.30 11.15 -24.47
CA LYS A 185 6.30 11.56 -23.47
C LYS A 185 7.49 12.24 -24.12
N TRP A 186 7.98 11.72 -25.24
CA TRP A 186 9.07 12.32 -26.02
C TRP A 186 8.74 13.73 -26.50
N PHE A 187 7.51 13.93 -26.98
CA PHE A 187 7.02 15.24 -27.40
C PHE A 187 6.59 16.16 -26.27
N ARG A 188 6.58 15.69 -25.01
CA ARG A 188 6.10 16.49 -23.88
C ARG A 188 6.97 17.73 -23.70
N GLY A 189 6.38 18.90 -23.87
CA GLY A 189 7.05 20.20 -23.71
C GLY A 189 7.73 20.72 -24.99
N LYS A 190 7.81 19.92 -26.06
CA LYS A 190 8.29 20.38 -27.37
C LYS A 190 7.16 21.14 -28.09
N ARG A 191 7.51 22.21 -28.80
CA ARG A 191 6.59 22.96 -29.66
C ARG A 191 7.16 22.96 -31.07
N PHE A 192 6.32 22.62 -32.04
CA PHE A 192 6.67 22.57 -33.44
C PHE A 192 5.88 23.67 -34.16
N THR A 193 6.59 24.55 -34.86
CA THR A 193 5.95 25.62 -35.67
C THR A 193 5.81 25.20 -37.13
N ILE A 194 6.63 24.27 -37.59
CA ILE A 194 6.69 23.82 -38.98
C ILE A 194 6.65 22.29 -39.03
N ARG A 195 6.09 21.74 -40.12
CA ARG A 195 5.88 20.29 -40.29
C ARG A 195 7.20 19.54 -40.37
N GLU A 196 8.20 20.09 -41.03
CA GLU A 196 9.51 19.46 -41.23
C GLU A 196 10.21 19.25 -39.89
N GLN A 197 10.05 20.20 -38.96
CA GLN A 197 10.58 20.07 -37.60
C GLN A 197 9.92 18.90 -36.84
N LEU A 198 8.61 18.70 -37.02
CA LEU A 198 7.90 17.57 -36.43
C LEU A 198 8.36 16.24 -37.02
N ILE A 199 8.56 16.19 -38.34
CA ILE A 199 9.01 14.98 -39.05
C ILE A 199 10.42 14.60 -38.60
N ALA A 200 11.37 15.54 -38.62
CA ALA A 200 12.75 15.28 -38.20
C ALA A 200 12.83 14.79 -36.74
N GLU A 201 12.02 15.38 -35.85
CA GLU A 201 11.96 14.94 -34.45
C GLU A 201 11.31 13.56 -34.29
N MET A 202 10.34 13.23 -35.13
CA MET A 202 9.73 11.90 -35.17
C MET A 202 10.74 10.86 -35.68
N GLU A 203 11.47 11.15 -36.75
CA GLU A 203 12.53 10.29 -37.29
C GLU A 203 13.62 10.04 -36.23
N ALA A 204 14.12 11.10 -35.58
CA ALA A 204 15.10 10.98 -34.50
C ALA A 204 14.60 10.09 -33.34
N TYR A 205 13.30 10.14 -33.01
CA TYR A 205 12.71 9.24 -32.01
C TYR A 205 12.76 7.77 -32.46
N PHE A 206 12.41 7.48 -33.71
CA PHE A 206 12.38 6.12 -34.24
C PHE A 206 13.78 5.54 -34.47
N GLU A 207 14.74 6.35 -34.89
CA GLU A 207 16.16 5.96 -35.02
C GLU A 207 16.77 5.56 -33.67
N GLY A 208 16.35 6.21 -32.59
CA GLY A 208 16.78 5.86 -31.23
C GLY A 208 16.20 4.55 -30.69
N LEU A 209 15.23 3.92 -31.38
CA LEU A 209 14.58 2.69 -30.92
C LEU A 209 15.20 1.44 -31.58
N HIS A 210 15.95 0.67 -30.80
CA HIS A 210 16.50 -0.60 -31.26
C HIS A 210 15.41 -1.66 -31.53
N LYS A 211 15.65 -2.59 -32.47
CA LYS A 211 14.72 -3.65 -32.88
C LYS A 211 14.15 -4.46 -31.69
N SER A 212 14.97 -4.71 -30.67
CA SER A 212 14.56 -5.43 -29.45
C SER A 212 13.41 -4.75 -28.69
N TYR A 213 13.26 -3.44 -28.81
CA TYR A 213 12.16 -2.67 -28.22
C TYR A 213 10.80 -3.10 -28.77
N TYR A 214 10.71 -3.34 -30.07
CA TYR A 214 9.46 -3.72 -30.73
C TYR A 214 9.14 -5.19 -30.49
N LEU A 215 10.15 -6.07 -30.58
CA LEU A 215 9.98 -7.52 -30.35
C LEU A 215 9.45 -7.81 -28.96
N LYS A 216 10.08 -7.25 -27.93
CA LYS A 216 9.64 -7.41 -26.53
C LYS A 216 8.20 -6.95 -26.31
N LYS A 217 7.71 -5.99 -27.08
CA LYS A 217 6.36 -5.45 -26.94
C LYS A 217 5.33 -6.30 -27.69
N LEU A 218 5.71 -6.87 -28.83
CA LEU A 218 4.86 -7.81 -29.58
C LEU A 218 4.68 -9.13 -28.81
N GLU A 219 5.69 -9.58 -28.06
CA GLU A 219 5.61 -10.77 -27.19
C GLU A 219 4.67 -10.60 -25.99
N ASN A 220 4.39 -9.36 -25.59
CA ASN A 220 3.55 -9.02 -24.42
C ASN A 220 2.15 -8.52 -24.82
N CYS A 221 1.76 -8.67 -26.09
CA CYS A 221 0.45 -8.28 -26.61
C CYS A 221 -0.51 -9.47 -26.71
#